data_AF-A0AB36H2A0-F1
#
_entry.id   AF-A0AB36H2A0-F1
#
_cell.length_a   1.000
_cell.length_b   1.000
_cell.length_c   1.000
_cell.angle_alpha   90.00
_cell.angle_beta   90.00
_cell.angle_gamma   90.00
#
_symmetry.space_group_name_H-M   'P 1'
#
loop_
_entity.id
_entity.type
_entity.pdbx_description
1 polymer ?
#
loop_
_entity_poly.entity_id
_entity_poly.type
_entity_poly.pdbx_seq_one_letter_code
_entity_poly.pdbx_strand_id
1 'polypeptide(L)' 'MDRIAAARLISLEALVKAARWARGPIELAEELWVTPSVLEARCETLTAAELFAVAGVENE' A
#
# COMPACT_ATOMS: atom_id res chain seq x y z
N MET A 1 2.28 -17.26 -5.30
CA MET A 1 3.57 -17.71 -4.75
C MET A 1 4.46 -16.47 -4.49
N ASP A 2 3.88 -15.32 -4.10
CA ASP A 2 4.46 -14.01 -4.47
C ASP A 2 4.51 -12.97 -3.34
N ARG A 3 4.32 -13.38 -2.08
CA ARG A 3 4.32 -12.44 -0.94
C ARG A 3 5.66 -11.70 -0.76
N ILE A 4 6.77 -12.38 -1.03
CA ILE A 4 8.13 -11.81 -0.92
C ILE A 4 8.47 -10.93 -2.14
N ALA A 5 7.98 -11.30 -3.33
CA ALA A 5 8.15 -10.49 -4.54
C ALA A 5 7.38 -9.17 -4.43
N ALA A 6 6.12 -9.22 -3.97
CA ALA A 6 5.30 -8.05 -3.70
C ALA A 6 5.93 -7.09 -2.68
N ALA A 7 6.49 -7.61 -1.58
CA ALA A 7 7.15 -6.79 -0.57
C ALA A 7 8.45 -6.14 -1.06
N ARG A 8 9.13 -6.73 -2.06
CA ARG A 8 10.31 -6.15 -2.73
C ARG A 8 9.96 -5.20 -3.88
N LEU A 9 8.83 -5.42 -4.55
CA LEU A 9 8.34 -4.56 -5.64
C LEU A 9 7.72 -3.26 -5.11
N ILE A 10 7.05 -3.33 -3.95
CA ILE A 10 6.33 -2.20 -3.39
C ILE A 10 7.06 -1.70 -2.14
N SER A 11 7.94 -0.71 -2.35
CA SER A 11 8.54 0.07 -1.27
C SER A 11 7.47 0.87 -0.52
N LEU A 12 7.67 1.09 0.79
CA LEU A 12 6.77 1.89 1.62
C LEU A 12 6.58 3.30 1.03
N GLU A 13 7.64 3.92 0.51
CA GLU A 13 7.57 5.23 -0.14
C GLU A 13 6.66 5.23 -1.39
N ALA A 14 6.69 4.16 -2.18
CA ALA A 14 5.81 4.01 -3.34
C ALA A 14 4.35 3.84 -2.90
N LEU A 15 4.14 3.07 -1.82
CA LEU A 15 2.84 2.88 -1.16
C LEU A 15 2.26 4.20 -0.66
N VAL A 16 3.03 5.00 0.06
CA VAL A 16 2.60 6.33 0.57
C VAL A 16 2.36 7.31 -0.59
N LYS A 17 3.24 7.29 -1.61
CA LYS A 17 3.09 8.15 -2.78
C LYS A 17 1.82 7.81 -3.56
N ALA A 18 1.54 6.52 -3.77
CA ALA A 18 0.33 6.06 -4.44
C ALA A 18 -0.92 6.31 -3.58
N ALA A 19 -0.83 6.12 -2.26
CA ALA A 19 -1.93 6.40 -1.33
C ALA A 19 -2.32 7.88 -1.26
N ARG A 20 -1.39 8.80 -1.59
CA ARG A 20 -1.71 10.22 -1.73
C ARG A 20 -2.66 10.51 -2.90
N TRP A 21 -2.66 9.68 -3.94
CA TRP A 21 -3.53 9.84 -5.11
C TRP A 21 -4.76 8.93 -5.04
N ALA A 22 -4.60 7.74 -4.46
CA ALA A 22 -5.66 6.76 -4.30
C ALA A 22 -6.58 7.11 -3.13
N ARG A 23 -7.89 7.16 -3.38
CA ARG A 23 -8.90 7.40 -2.33
C ARG A 23 -9.35 6.13 -1.60
N GLY A 24 -8.74 4.99 -1.91
CA GLY A 24 -9.07 3.72 -1.30
C GLY A 24 -8.14 2.58 -1.73
N PRO A 25 -8.29 1.39 -1.12
CA PRO A 25 -7.40 0.25 -1.34
C PRO A 25 -7.49 -0.31 -2.77
N ILE A 26 -8.61 -0.12 -3.47
CA ILE A 26 -8.77 -0.56 -4.87
C ILE A 26 -7.95 0.33 -5.80
N GLU A 27 -8.14 1.65 -5.72
CA GLU A 27 -7.35 2.60 -6.53
C GLU A 27 -5.86 2.52 -6.21
N LEU A 28 -5.50 2.25 -4.95
CA LEU A 28 -4.11 2.06 -4.54
C LEU A 28 -3.49 0.83 -5.21
N ALA A 29 -4.25 -0.25 -5.36
CA ALA A 29 -3.80 -1.44 -6.07
C ALA A 29 -3.64 -1.15 -7.57
N GLU A 30 -4.58 -0.42 -8.18
CA GLU A 30 -4.50 -0.02 -9.58
C GLU A 30 -3.30 0.91 -9.87
N GLU A 31 -3.07 1.91 -9.02
CA GLU A 31 -1.94 2.85 -9.14
C GLU A 31 -0.58 2.14 -8.98
N LEU A 32 -0.52 1.13 -8.12
CA LEU A 32 0.68 0.29 -7.94
C LEU A 32 0.79 -0.83 -8.98
N TRP A 33 -0.17 -0.92 -9.92
CA TRP A 33 -0.25 -1.97 -10.94
C TRP A 33 -0.21 -3.38 -10.34
N VAL A 34 -0.86 -3.55 -9.18
CA VAL A 34 -0.93 -4.81 -8.45
C VAL A 34 -2.36 -5.24 -8.21
N THR A 35 -2.53 -6.51 -7.88
CA THR A 35 -3.84 -7.05 -7.50
C THR A 35 -4.20 -6.63 -6.07
N PRO A 36 -5.48 -6.37 -5.75
CA PRO A 36 -5.92 -6.08 -4.39
C PRO A 36 -5.43 -7.08 -3.35
N SER A 37 -5.43 -8.38 -3.67
CA SER A 37 -4.94 -9.43 -2.77
C SER A 37 -3.44 -9.34 -2.47
N VAL A 38 -2.66 -8.77 -3.38
CA VAL A 38 -1.22 -8.51 -3.18
C VAL A 38 -1.01 -7.31 -2.26
N LEU A 39 -1.81 -6.27 -2.46
CA LEU A 39 -1.83 -5.10 -1.59
C LEU A 39 -2.30 -5.44 -0.17
N GLU A 40 -3.36 -6.25 -0.02
CA GLU A 40 -3.83 -6.75 1.26
C GLU A 40 -2.75 -7.54 1.98
N ALA A 41 -2.11 -8.51 1.30
CA ALA A 41 -1.01 -9.27 1.88
C ALA A 41 0.17 -8.37 2.28
N ARG A 42 0.43 -7.27 1.56
CA ARG A 42 1.44 -6.29 1.95
C ARG A 42 0.97 -5.52 3.19
N CYS A 43 -0.28 -5.08 3.24
CA CYS A 43 -0.88 -4.37 4.36
C CYS A 43 -0.89 -5.20 5.66
N GLU A 44 -1.14 -6.52 5.55
CA GLU A 44 -1.03 -7.46 6.68
C GLU A 44 0.40 -7.56 7.24
N THR A 45 1.42 -7.27 6.44
CA THR A 45 2.82 -7.24 6.89
C THR A 45 3.28 -5.87 7.37
N LEU A 46 2.51 -4.81 7.15
CA LEU A 46 2.84 -3.47 7.59
C LEU A 46 2.60 -3.35 9.09
N THR A 47 3.50 -2.64 9.77
CA THR A 47 3.28 -2.27 11.16
C THR A 47 2.18 -1.21 11.26
N ALA A 48 1.54 -1.10 12.44
CA ALA A 48 0.48 -0.11 12.67
C ALA A 48 0.92 1.32 12.32
N ALA A 49 2.19 1.67 12.51
CA ALA A 49 2.75 2.97 12.14
C ALA A 49 2.81 3.20 10.63
N GLU A 50 3.22 2.19 9.86
CA GLU A 50 3.25 2.25 8.40
C GLU A 50 1.85 2.29 7.81
N LEU A 51 0.92 1.54 8.40
CA LEU A 51 -0.50 1.56 8.02
C LEU A 51 -1.11 2.95 8.24
N PHE A 52 -0.72 3.63 9.32
CA PHE A 52 -1.08 5.02 9.59
C PHE A 52 -0.49 6.01 8.55
N ALA A 53 0.75 5.78 8.12
CA ALA A 53 1.38 6.59 7.09
C ALA A 53 0.74 6.41 5.71
N VAL A 54 0.30 5.20 5.37
CA VAL A 54 -0.40 4.88 4.12
C VAL A 54 -1.85 5.33 4.14
N ALA A 55 -2.55 5.21 5.28
CA ALA A 55 -3.96 5.59 5.41
C ALA A 55 -4.21 7.08 5.18
N GLY A 56 -3.15 7.90 5.14
CA GLY A 56 -3.28 9.33 5.00
C GLY A 56 -4.03 9.87 6.22
N VAL A 57 -3.30 10.18 7.28
CA VAL A 57 -3.82 11.13 8.26
C VAL A 57 -4.21 12.37 7.48
N GLU A 58 -5.53 12.51 7.26
CA GLU A 58 -6.11 13.76 6.82
C GLU A 58 -5.58 14.83 7.75
N ASN A 59 -5.08 15.87 7.11
CA ASN A 59 -4.30 16.93 7.71
C ASN A 59 -5.12 17.64 8.81
N GLU A 60 -4.39 18.19 9.78
CA GLU A 60 -4.77 19.37 10.55
C GLU A 60 -5.55 20.43 9.73
#